data_AF-A0A6V7VEH2-F1
#
_entry.id   AF-A0A6V7VEH2-F1
#
_cell.length_a   1.000
_cell.length_b   1.000
_cell.length_c   1.000
_cell.angle_alpha   90.00
_cell.angle_beta   90.00
_cell.angle_gamma   90.00
#
_symmetry.space_group_name_H-M   'P 1'
#
loop_
_entity.id
_entity.type
_entity.pdbx_description
1 polymer ?
#
loop_
_entity_poly.entity_id
_entity_poly.type
_entity_poly.pdbx_seq_one_letter_code
_entity_poly.pdbx_strand_id
1 'polypeptide(L)'
;MLDPCTKVQTKESRVPINSYVRFQHVKTCTWLHSTNPQLKSNLYYSSKNEKGWVKVICEPYKIDKEAFSLSPVVPNEVRDLDFANDACKALHQFVDLIKSGKQICKEIIKSTTQLLIDCIYFVTGIQQNNQIMIDPLKILNFEPLRDRQKLLREQGVLAQIFDLQKAPFLPRQGIGEVHPLLSAPAELNEPRNECFLKMFQLSYSLLLYSQCGYRKNQEFLAEKFDHIQEHIGFNLLAEETMTAVLHNNPKLLEKYVKIPHVERFVELVRNNRCGKFLFYLADLCVCRGEANKKIQELICNCVLNEKIEKYLC
;
A
#
# COMPACT_ATOMS: atom_id res chain seq x y z
N MET A 1 25.50 6.02 27.70
CA MET A 1 26.63 5.08 27.80
C MET A 1 26.09 3.66 27.67
N LEU A 2 26.81 2.80 26.96
CA LEU A 2 26.48 1.38 26.84
C LEU A 2 27.23 0.60 27.92
N ASP A 3 26.50 -0.16 28.74
CA ASP A 3 27.04 -1.08 29.74
C ASP A 3 26.93 -2.52 29.21
N PRO A 4 28.03 -3.14 28.78
CA PRO A 4 28.02 -4.49 28.24
C PRO A 4 27.71 -5.53 29.33
N CYS A 5 26.88 -6.52 29.00
CA CYS A 5 26.54 -7.61 29.92
C CYS A 5 27.66 -8.66 30.04
N THR A 6 28.55 -8.72 29.06
CA THR A 6 29.72 -9.60 29.05
C THR A 6 30.94 -8.89 29.62
N LYS A 7 31.84 -9.62 30.31
CA LYS A 7 33.11 -9.07 30.78
C LYS A 7 33.90 -8.52 29.59
N VAL A 8 34.26 -7.25 29.66
CA VAL A 8 35.16 -6.61 28.70
C VAL A 8 36.47 -6.29 29.41
N GLN A 9 37.59 -6.39 28.70
CA GLN A 9 38.93 -6.35 29.29
C GLN A 9 39.22 -5.01 29.99
N THR A 10 38.66 -3.91 29.48
CA THR A 10 38.83 -2.56 30.05
C THR A 10 37.54 -1.74 29.92
N LYS A 11 37.41 -0.66 30.71
CA LYS A 11 36.29 0.30 30.61
C LYS A 11 36.24 1.05 29.27
N GLU A 12 37.35 1.09 28.54
CA GLU A 12 37.48 1.74 27.22
C GLU A 12 37.27 0.77 26.06
N SER A 13 37.09 -0.52 26.36
CA SER A 13 36.92 -1.53 25.32
C SER A 13 35.64 -1.26 24.52
N ARG A 14 35.75 -1.36 23.19
CA ARG A 14 34.60 -1.21 22.30
C ARG A 14 33.59 -2.32 22.56
N VAL A 15 32.31 -1.95 22.54
CA VAL A 15 31.19 -2.89 22.67
C VAL A 15 31.03 -3.67 21.36
N PRO A 16 31.05 -5.01 21.38
CA PRO A 16 30.84 -5.81 20.17
C PRO A 16 29.45 -5.62 19.56
N ILE A 17 29.39 -5.62 18.23
CA ILE A 17 28.15 -5.75 17.46
C ILE A 17 27.63 -7.19 17.67
N ASN A 18 26.33 -7.40 17.94
CA ASN A 18 25.74 -8.65 18.48
C ASN A 18 25.99 -8.92 19.97
N SER A 19 25.86 -7.90 20.81
CA SER A 19 25.97 -8.05 22.27
C SER A 19 24.71 -7.58 22.99
N TYR A 20 24.56 -8.04 24.24
CA TYR A 20 23.55 -7.55 25.16
C TYR A 20 24.13 -6.40 25.98
N VAL A 21 23.44 -5.28 26.00
CA VAL A 21 23.85 -4.05 26.68
C VAL A 21 22.75 -3.48 27.53
N ARG A 22 23.12 -2.61 28.47
CA ARG A 22 22.20 -1.72 29.18
C ARG A 22 22.53 -0.29 28.80
N PHE A 23 21.53 0.58 28.87
CA PHE A 23 21.69 2.00 28.59
C PHE A 23 21.71 2.77 29.90
N GLN A 24 22.79 3.52 30.14
CA GLN A 24 22.84 4.52 31.18
C GLN A 24 22.82 5.92 30.56
N HIS A 25 21.91 6.77 30.99
CA HIS A 25 21.87 8.17 30.60
C HIS A 25 23.01 8.93 31.29
N VAL A 26 23.88 9.54 30.50
CA VAL A 26 25.16 10.09 30.99
C VAL A 26 24.97 11.26 31.95
N LYS A 27 24.01 12.15 31.69
CA LYS A 27 23.83 13.38 32.47
C LYS A 27 23.13 13.15 33.81
N THR A 28 22.16 12.22 33.86
CA THR A 28 21.37 11.96 35.08
C THR A 28 21.80 10.69 35.81
N CYS A 29 22.75 9.94 35.25
CA CYS A 29 23.22 8.66 35.77
C CYS A 29 22.13 7.59 35.96
N THR A 30 20.98 7.77 35.31
CA THR A 30 19.83 6.85 35.36
C THR A 30 19.93 5.76 34.30
N TRP A 31 19.30 4.62 34.55
CA TRP A 31 19.30 3.42 33.73
C TRP A 31 17.96 3.28 33.00
N LEU A 32 18.02 2.92 31.72
CA LEU A 32 16.82 2.69 30.91
C LEU A 32 16.20 1.33 31.25
N HIS A 33 14.91 1.33 31.52
CA HIS A 33 14.12 0.15 31.87
C HIS A 33 12.88 0.01 31.00
N SER A 34 12.51 -1.25 30.73
CA SER A 34 11.23 -1.55 30.13
C SER A 34 10.13 -1.45 31.20
N THR A 35 8.90 -1.18 30.79
CA THR A 35 7.76 -1.16 31.72
C THR A 35 6.78 -2.28 31.38
N ASN A 36 6.01 -2.72 32.38
CA ASN A 36 5.04 -3.79 32.17
C ASN A 36 3.92 -3.31 31.22
N PRO A 37 3.75 -3.94 30.04
CA PRO A 37 2.74 -3.54 29.06
C PRO A 37 1.29 -3.81 29.52
N GLN A 38 1.09 -4.64 30.55
CA GLN A 38 -0.24 -4.95 31.09
C GLN A 38 -0.80 -3.83 31.97
N LEU A 39 0.04 -2.88 32.41
CA LEU A 39 -0.38 -1.76 33.26
C LEU A 39 -0.80 -0.58 32.39
N LYS A 40 -2.08 -0.17 32.48
CA LYS A 40 -2.63 0.95 31.70
C LYS A 40 -1.84 2.26 31.85
N SER A 41 -1.28 2.55 33.03
CA SER A 41 -0.45 3.74 33.29
C SER A 41 0.81 3.80 32.41
N ASN A 42 1.33 2.62 32.03
CA ASN A 42 2.55 2.46 31.24
C ASN A 42 2.29 2.54 29.74
N LEU A 43 1.03 2.50 29.32
CA LEU A 43 0.68 2.66 27.92
C LEU A 43 0.71 4.15 27.55
N TYR A 44 1.36 4.47 26.45
CA TYR A 44 1.31 5.79 25.82
C TYR A 44 0.08 5.90 24.92
N TYR A 45 -0.22 4.84 24.17
CA TYR A 45 -1.38 4.73 23.30
C TYR A 45 -1.87 3.29 23.29
N SER A 46 -3.18 3.07 23.16
CA SER A 46 -3.75 1.75 22.90
C SER A 46 -5.07 1.93 22.15
N SER A 47 -5.29 1.12 21.11
CA SER A 47 -6.58 1.07 20.40
C SER A 47 -7.06 -0.37 20.28
N LYS A 48 -8.31 -0.57 19.84
CA LYS A 48 -8.83 -1.91 19.56
C LYS A 48 -8.02 -2.67 18.49
N ASN A 49 -7.29 -1.94 17.64
CA ASN A 49 -6.63 -2.48 16.45
C ASN A 49 -5.09 -2.50 16.55
N GLU A 50 -4.51 -1.90 17.59
CA GLU A 50 -3.06 -1.81 17.76
C GLU A 50 -2.65 -2.28 19.15
N LYS A 51 -1.57 -3.07 19.25
CA LYS A 51 -1.08 -3.68 20.50
C LYS A 51 -0.61 -2.67 21.57
N GLY A 52 -0.72 -1.38 21.29
CA GLY A 52 -0.40 -0.28 22.18
C GLY A 52 1.09 0.02 22.23
N TRP A 53 1.40 1.28 22.53
CA TRP A 53 2.77 1.76 22.69
C TRP A 53 3.10 1.75 24.18
N VAL A 54 4.22 1.14 24.54
CA VAL A 54 4.63 0.96 25.94
C VAL A 54 5.73 1.96 26.24
N LYS A 55 5.59 2.71 27.33
CA LYS A 55 6.59 3.68 27.77
C LYS A 55 7.85 2.94 28.23
N VAL A 56 9.02 3.47 27.90
CA VAL A 56 10.28 3.13 28.56
C VAL A 56 10.60 4.24 29.55
N ILE A 57 11.25 3.90 30.66
CA ILE A 57 11.54 4.84 31.75
C ILE A 57 13.02 4.82 32.09
N CYS A 58 13.47 5.87 32.77
CA CYS A 58 14.81 5.94 33.32
C CYS A 58 14.75 6.02 34.85
N GLU A 59 15.46 5.13 35.54
CA GLU A 59 15.47 5.08 37.02
C GLU A 59 16.91 5.10 37.57
N PRO A 60 17.13 5.53 38.83
CA PRO A 60 18.49 5.70 39.35
C PRO A 60 19.21 4.36 39.64
N TYR A 61 18.48 3.27 39.79
CA TYR A 61 19.04 1.96 40.12
C TYR A 61 19.22 1.09 38.89
N LYS A 62 20.21 0.19 38.92
CA LYS A 62 20.51 -0.74 37.83
C LYS A 62 19.75 -2.05 38.02
N ILE A 63 19.16 -2.59 36.95
CA ILE A 63 18.54 -3.92 36.92
C ILE A 63 19.36 -4.84 36.01
N ASP A 64 20.11 -5.77 36.60
CA ASP A 64 21.00 -6.65 35.82
C ASP A 64 20.24 -7.66 34.93
N LYS A 65 19.00 -8.00 35.28
CA LYS A 65 18.18 -8.93 34.47
C LYS A 65 17.64 -8.31 33.20
N GLU A 66 17.61 -6.99 33.09
CA GLU A 66 17.21 -6.31 31.87
C GLU A 66 18.43 -6.01 30.99
N ALA A 67 18.33 -6.35 29.72
CA ALA A 67 19.33 -6.03 28.72
C ALA A 67 18.67 -5.92 27.34
N PHE A 68 19.27 -5.11 26.48
CA PHE A 68 18.87 -4.90 25.10
C PHE A 68 19.88 -5.55 24.17
N SER A 69 19.39 -6.24 23.14
CA SER A 69 20.25 -6.82 22.10
C SER A 69 20.62 -5.78 21.06
N LEU A 70 21.92 -5.62 20.80
CA LEU A 70 22.43 -4.85 19.66
C LEU A 70 22.55 -5.75 18.44
N SER A 71 21.55 -5.71 17.56
CA SER A 71 21.55 -6.49 16.32
C SER A 71 21.95 -5.60 15.13
N PRO A 72 22.96 -5.97 14.34
CA PRO A 72 23.30 -5.26 13.12
C PRO A 72 22.20 -5.47 12.08
N VAL A 73 21.95 -4.42 11.32
CA VAL A 73 21.05 -4.45 10.17
C VAL A 73 21.91 -4.58 8.91
N VAL A 74 21.48 -5.44 7.98
CA VAL A 74 22.21 -5.64 6.73
C VAL A 74 22.09 -4.38 5.87
N PRO A 75 23.17 -3.90 5.20
CA PRO A 75 23.11 -2.67 4.40
C PRO A 75 22.01 -2.66 3.32
N ASN A 76 21.64 -3.83 2.80
CA ASN A 76 20.54 -3.95 1.82
C ASN A 76 19.19 -3.56 2.40
N GLU A 77 18.91 -3.91 3.67
CA GLU A 77 17.66 -3.56 4.33
C GLU A 77 17.55 -2.04 4.54
N VAL A 78 18.68 -1.40 4.89
CA VAL A 78 18.75 0.07 5.01
C VAL A 78 18.48 0.72 3.64
N ARG A 79 19.12 0.23 2.58
CA ARG A 79 18.88 0.74 1.21
C ARG A 79 17.44 0.57 0.76
N ASP A 80 16.83 -0.58 1.05
CA ASP A 80 15.43 -0.85 0.71
C ASP A 80 14.48 0.09 1.49
N LEU A 81 14.80 0.39 2.76
CA LEU A 81 14.06 1.35 3.58
C LEU A 81 14.20 2.78 3.06
N ASP A 82 15.42 3.21 2.75
CA ASP A 82 15.71 4.54 2.18
C ASP A 82 14.96 4.72 0.85
N PHE A 83 15.00 3.71 -0.02
CA PHE A 83 14.24 3.71 -1.27
C PHE A 83 12.74 3.93 -1.04
N ALA A 84 12.12 3.17 -0.13
CA ALA A 84 10.69 3.31 0.15
C ALA A 84 10.32 4.69 0.73
N ASN A 85 11.18 5.25 1.59
CA ASN A 85 11.01 6.58 2.16
C ASN A 85 11.10 7.67 1.09
N ASP A 86 12.11 7.60 0.23
CA ASP A 86 12.33 8.60 -0.82
C ASP A 86 11.26 8.50 -1.92
N ALA A 87 10.82 7.28 -2.26
CA ALA A 87 9.69 7.07 -3.16
C ALA A 87 8.41 7.71 -2.60
N CYS A 88 8.11 7.51 -1.31
CA CYS A 88 6.95 8.12 -0.67
C CYS A 88 7.00 9.65 -0.73
N LYS A 89 8.15 10.25 -0.37
CA LYS A 89 8.36 11.70 -0.43
C LYS A 89 8.20 12.26 -1.85
N ALA A 90 8.79 11.60 -2.85
CA ALA A 90 8.72 12.04 -4.24
C ALA A 90 7.29 11.97 -4.79
N LEU A 91 6.55 10.90 -4.50
CA LEU A 91 5.13 10.78 -4.85
C LEU A 91 4.29 11.87 -4.17
N HIS A 92 4.53 12.11 -2.88
CA HIS A 92 3.84 13.16 -2.13
C HIS A 92 4.08 14.55 -2.75
N GLN A 93 5.33 14.89 -3.08
CA GLN A 93 5.67 16.14 -3.76
C GLN A 93 4.97 16.28 -5.11
N PHE A 94 4.86 15.19 -5.87
CA PHE A 94 4.15 15.20 -7.14
C PHE A 94 2.63 15.39 -6.96
N VAL A 95 2.04 14.74 -5.96
CA VAL A 95 0.63 14.93 -5.58
C VAL A 95 0.36 16.38 -5.18
N ASP A 96 1.24 16.98 -4.38
CA ASP A 96 1.12 18.39 -4.00
C ASP A 96 1.27 19.33 -5.20
N LEU A 97 2.18 18.99 -6.13
CA LEU A 97 2.32 19.74 -7.38
C LEU A 97 1.02 19.71 -8.20
N ILE A 98 0.39 18.53 -8.33
CA ILE A 98 -0.92 18.39 -9.00
C ILE A 98 -1.94 19.31 -8.32
N LYS A 99 -2.04 19.27 -7.00
CA LYS A 99 -3.00 20.08 -6.22
C LYS A 99 -2.71 21.58 -6.26
N SER A 100 -1.46 22.01 -6.46
CA SER A 100 -1.03 23.41 -6.34
C SER A 100 -1.45 24.36 -7.48
N GLY A 101 -2.13 23.86 -8.53
CA GLY A 101 -2.49 24.66 -9.71
C GLY A 101 -1.34 24.95 -10.68
N LYS A 102 -0.09 24.74 -10.28
CA LYS A 102 1.11 24.97 -11.10
C LYS A 102 1.14 24.09 -12.35
N GLN A 103 1.86 24.54 -13.37
CA GLN A 103 2.09 23.74 -14.57
C GLN A 103 3.00 22.55 -14.24
N ILE A 104 2.60 21.36 -14.70
CA ILE A 104 3.39 20.14 -14.54
C ILE A 104 4.23 19.97 -15.80
N CYS A 105 5.55 20.05 -15.68
CA CYS A 105 6.45 19.86 -16.81
C CYS A 105 6.62 18.37 -17.13
N LYS A 106 6.99 18.09 -18.40
CA LYS A 106 7.16 16.72 -18.90
C LYS A 106 8.25 15.93 -18.16
N GLU A 107 9.28 16.62 -17.67
CA GLU A 107 10.38 15.98 -16.92
C GLU A 107 9.90 15.38 -15.61
N ILE A 108 9.06 16.09 -14.86
CA ILE A 108 8.48 15.59 -13.60
C ILE A 108 7.54 14.41 -13.86
N ILE A 109 6.73 14.47 -14.93
CA ILE A 109 5.88 13.34 -15.31
C ILE A 109 6.73 12.10 -15.62
N LYS A 110 7.83 12.28 -16.37
CA LYS A 110 8.76 11.19 -16.69
C LYS A 110 9.44 10.63 -15.44
N SER A 111 9.92 11.48 -14.54
CA SER A 111 10.57 11.02 -13.31
C SER A 111 9.61 10.29 -12.39
N THR A 112 8.37 10.77 -12.22
CA THR A 112 7.32 10.07 -11.46
C THR A 112 6.97 8.74 -12.12
N THR A 113 6.83 8.72 -13.45
CA THR A 113 6.55 7.47 -14.20
C THR A 113 7.66 6.45 -13.97
N GLN A 114 8.93 6.87 -14.04
CA GLN A 114 10.07 6.00 -13.78
C GLN A 114 10.08 5.50 -12.32
N LEU A 115 9.78 6.37 -11.35
CA LEU A 115 9.69 5.98 -9.95
C LEU A 115 8.63 4.88 -9.71
N LEU A 116 7.48 4.96 -10.38
CA LEU A 116 6.45 3.91 -10.30
C LEU A 116 6.96 2.57 -10.86
N ILE A 117 7.70 2.61 -11.97
CA ILE A 117 8.35 1.43 -12.55
C ILE A 117 9.38 0.85 -11.57
N ASP A 118 10.21 1.69 -10.98
CA ASP A 118 11.21 1.28 -10.00
C ASP A 118 10.56 0.64 -8.77
N CYS A 119 9.42 1.17 -8.30
CA CYS A 119 8.64 0.57 -7.21
C CYS A 119 8.08 -0.82 -7.59
N ILE A 120 7.64 -1.00 -8.83
CA ILE A 120 7.17 -2.31 -9.34
C ILE A 120 8.33 -3.31 -9.31
N TYR A 121 9.49 -2.95 -9.83
CA TYR A 121 10.66 -3.84 -9.82
C TYR A 121 11.19 -4.10 -8.41
N PHE A 122 11.14 -3.10 -7.54
CA PHE A 122 11.47 -3.23 -6.14
C PHE A 122 10.65 -4.32 -5.48
N VAL A 123 9.32 -4.28 -5.60
CA VAL A 123 8.43 -5.23 -4.93
C VAL A 123 8.43 -6.63 -5.56
N THR A 124 8.62 -6.71 -6.89
CA THR A 124 8.67 -7.98 -7.64
C THR A 124 10.03 -8.67 -7.56
N GLY A 125 11.06 -8.00 -7.02
CA GLY A 125 12.41 -8.56 -6.89
C GLY A 125 13.19 -8.63 -8.20
N ILE A 126 12.69 -8.02 -9.29
CA ILE A 126 13.37 -8.00 -10.58
C ILE A 126 14.62 -7.11 -10.49
N GLN A 127 15.79 -7.72 -10.64
CA GLN A 127 17.09 -7.04 -10.58
C GLN A 127 17.30 -6.12 -11.77
N GLN A 128 18.08 -5.05 -11.59
CA GLN A 128 18.40 -4.02 -12.59
C GLN A 128 18.80 -4.55 -13.98
N ASN A 129 19.55 -5.66 -14.04
CA ASN A 129 19.95 -6.25 -15.32
C ASN A 129 18.78 -6.85 -16.11
N ASN A 130 17.69 -7.23 -15.43
CA ASN A 130 16.45 -7.75 -16.05
C ASN A 130 15.36 -6.66 -16.21
N GLN A 131 15.53 -5.47 -15.60
CA GLN A 131 14.55 -4.38 -15.66
C GLN A 131 14.34 -3.80 -17.05
N ILE A 132 15.31 -3.98 -17.95
CA ILE A 132 15.26 -3.45 -19.33
C ILE A 132 14.36 -4.32 -20.23
N MET A 133 14.12 -5.59 -19.87
CA MET A 133 13.50 -6.56 -20.78
C MET A 133 12.06 -6.95 -20.43
N ILE A 134 11.57 -6.62 -19.23
CA ILE A 134 10.25 -7.05 -18.75
C ILE A 134 9.33 -5.84 -18.66
N ASP A 135 8.20 -5.86 -19.37
CA ASP A 135 7.19 -4.81 -19.26
C ASP A 135 6.60 -4.79 -17.83
N PRO A 136 6.69 -3.66 -17.09
CA PRO A 136 6.20 -3.56 -15.73
C PRO A 136 4.68 -3.81 -15.62
N LEU A 137 3.92 -3.63 -16.71
CA LEU A 137 2.48 -3.92 -16.74
C LEU A 137 2.17 -5.41 -16.93
N LYS A 138 3.15 -6.25 -17.30
CA LYS A 138 2.94 -7.65 -17.72
C LYS A 138 3.99 -8.58 -17.11
N ILE A 139 4.26 -8.42 -15.82
CA ILE A 139 5.15 -9.32 -15.09
C ILE A 139 4.38 -10.60 -14.77
N LEU A 140 4.79 -11.69 -15.40
CA LEU A 140 4.31 -13.04 -15.11
C LEU A 140 5.33 -13.75 -14.23
N ASN A 141 4.86 -14.58 -13.29
CA ASN A 141 5.70 -15.46 -12.47
C ASN A 141 6.84 -14.74 -11.74
N PHE A 142 6.50 -13.99 -10.69
CA PHE A 142 7.47 -13.33 -9.81
C PHE A 142 7.36 -13.86 -8.38
N GLU A 143 8.44 -13.73 -7.62
CA GLU A 143 8.46 -14.03 -6.19
C GLU A 143 8.49 -12.73 -5.38
N PRO A 144 7.37 -12.33 -4.76
CA PRO A 144 7.34 -11.11 -3.96
C PRO A 144 8.24 -11.21 -2.73
N LEU A 145 9.04 -10.18 -2.48
CA LEU A 145 9.82 -10.04 -1.25
C LEU A 145 8.94 -9.41 -0.17
N ARG A 146 8.58 -10.19 0.85
CA ARG A 146 7.67 -9.76 1.93
C ARG A 146 8.11 -8.49 2.64
N ASP A 147 9.40 -8.32 2.90
CA ASP A 147 9.92 -7.13 3.57
C ASP A 147 9.76 -5.89 2.70
N ARG A 148 9.96 -6.00 1.39
CA ARG A 148 9.73 -4.90 0.45
C ARG A 148 8.25 -4.56 0.31
N GLN A 149 7.38 -5.56 0.22
CA GLN A 149 5.94 -5.34 0.26
C GLN A 149 5.50 -4.65 1.57
N LYS A 150 6.12 -5.01 2.70
CA LYS A 150 5.90 -4.36 4.00
C LYS A 150 6.40 -2.93 3.98
N LEU A 151 7.60 -2.66 3.47
CA LEU A 151 8.16 -1.31 3.39
C LEU A 151 7.28 -0.37 2.57
N LEU A 152 6.81 -0.78 1.39
CA LEU A 152 5.92 0.06 0.57
C LEU A 152 4.61 0.42 1.27
N ARG A 153 4.06 -0.48 2.11
CA ARG A 153 2.87 -0.19 2.92
C ARG A 153 3.20 0.71 4.10
N GLU A 154 4.16 0.32 4.93
CA GLU A 154 4.45 0.98 6.21
C GLU A 154 5.09 2.37 6.02
N GLN A 155 5.87 2.59 4.96
CA GLN A 155 6.41 3.92 4.63
C GLN A 155 5.41 4.78 3.84
N GLY A 156 4.19 4.29 3.59
CA GLY A 156 3.11 5.08 2.99
C GLY A 156 3.14 5.20 1.47
N VAL A 157 4.02 4.49 0.76
CA VAL A 157 4.08 4.52 -0.71
C VAL A 157 2.72 4.12 -1.31
N LEU A 158 2.13 3.02 -0.86
CA LEU A 158 0.83 2.56 -1.38
C LEU A 158 -0.31 3.54 -1.09
N ALA A 159 -0.23 4.31 0.01
CA ALA A 159 -1.20 5.36 0.30
C ALA A 159 -1.06 6.53 -0.70
N GLN A 160 0.18 6.94 -0.98
CA GLN A 160 0.45 7.98 -1.97
C GLN A 160 0.02 7.59 -3.39
N ILE A 161 0.02 6.29 -3.73
CA ILE A 161 -0.54 5.82 -5.00
C ILE A 161 -2.03 6.16 -5.12
N PHE A 162 -2.81 5.96 -4.06
CA PHE A 162 -4.22 6.35 -4.07
C PHE A 162 -4.39 7.87 -4.12
N ASP A 163 -3.53 8.63 -3.45
CA ASP A 163 -3.56 10.09 -3.51
C ASP A 163 -3.20 10.61 -4.92
N LEU A 164 -2.22 9.99 -5.58
CA LEU A 164 -1.87 10.24 -6.98
C LEU A 164 -3.05 9.98 -7.92
N GLN A 165 -3.79 8.90 -7.68
CA GLN A 165 -4.94 8.57 -8.50
C GLN A 165 -6.13 9.52 -8.28
N LYS A 166 -6.25 10.15 -7.11
CA LYS A 166 -7.32 11.12 -6.81
C LYS A 166 -6.99 12.54 -7.24
N ALA A 167 -5.74 12.95 -7.06
CA ALA A 167 -5.33 14.35 -7.18
C ALA A 167 -5.71 15.02 -8.51
N PRO A 168 -5.61 14.35 -9.68
CA PRO A 168 -6.01 14.96 -10.96
C PRO A 168 -7.48 15.37 -11.04
N PHE A 169 -8.37 14.73 -10.28
CA PHE A 169 -9.82 14.97 -10.30
C PHE A 169 -10.30 15.95 -9.22
N LEU A 170 -9.41 16.37 -8.32
CA LEU A 170 -9.75 17.28 -7.23
C LEU A 170 -9.56 18.75 -7.66
N PRO A 171 -10.32 19.68 -7.06
CA PRO A 171 -10.10 21.11 -7.23
C PRO A 171 -8.66 21.49 -6.89
N ARG A 172 -8.08 22.39 -7.68
CA ARG A 172 -6.68 22.81 -7.54
C ARG A 172 -6.60 24.18 -6.86
N GLN A 173 -5.51 24.41 -6.14
CA GLN A 173 -5.22 25.68 -5.50
C GLN A 173 -4.74 26.70 -6.54
N GLY A 174 -5.13 27.96 -6.39
CA GLY A 174 -4.67 29.05 -7.25
C GLY A 174 -5.46 30.33 -7.02
N ILE A 175 -5.08 31.40 -7.73
CA ILE A 175 -5.83 32.66 -7.72
C ILE A 175 -6.98 32.51 -8.73
N GLY A 176 -8.21 32.44 -8.24
CA GLY A 176 -9.43 32.18 -9.04
C GLY A 176 -9.87 30.70 -9.03
N GLU A 177 -10.92 30.37 -9.78
CA GLU A 177 -11.35 28.98 -9.96
C GLU A 177 -10.35 28.23 -10.85
N VAL A 178 -9.57 27.32 -10.25
CA VAL A 178 -8.69 26.41 -11.00
C VAL A 178 -9.35 25.04 -11.07
N HIS A 179 -9.85 24.72 -12.27
CA HIS A 179 -10.47 23.42 -12.53
C HIS A 179 -9.49 22.26 -12.29
N PRO A 180 -10.02 21.07 -11.95
CA PRO A 180 -9.25 19.82 -11.93
C PRO A 180 -8.46 19.60 -13.23
N LEU A 181 -7.41 18.79 -13.18
CA LEU A 181 -6.68 18.40 -14.39
C LEU A 181 -7.54 17.52 -15.30
N LEU A 182 -8.39 16.68 -14.70
CA LEU A 182 -9.29 15.76 -15.36
C LEU A 182 -10.67 15.87 -14.71
N SER A 183 -11.74 15.89 -15.50
CA SER A 183 -13.11 15.98 -14.95
C SER A 183 -13.67 14.61 -14.55
N ALA A 184 -13.26 13.56 -15.26
CA ALA A 184 -13.73 12.20 -15.03
C ALA A 184 -12.68 11.16 -15.49
N PRO A 185 -12.70 9.93 -14.94
CA PRO A 185 -11.79 8.86 -15.36
C PRO A 185 -11.85 8.53 -16.86
N ALA A 186 -12.98 8.81 -17.53
CA ALA A 186 -13.13 8.63 -18.97
C ALA A 186 -12.12 9.46 -19.79
N GLU A 187 -11.73 10.63 -19.30
CA GLU A 187 -10.77 11.52 -19.98
C GLU A 187 -9.35 10.93 -20.04
N LEU A 188 -9.02 9.92 -19.22
CA LEU A 188 -7.74 9.23 -19.28
C LEU A 188 -7.50 8.54 -20.63
N ASN A 189 -8.56 8.14 -21.33
CA ASN A 189 -8.46 7.50 -22.64
C ASN A 189 -8.21 8.49 -23.79
N GLU A 190 -8.20 9.79 -23.51
CA GLU A 190 -7.90 10.80 -24.52
C GLU A 190 -6.39 10.86 -24.79
N PRO A 191 -5.94 10.99 -26.06
CA PRO A 191 -4.52 11.00 -26.40
C PRO A 191 -3.68 12.05 -25.66
N ARG A 192 -4.28 13.20 -25.31
CA ARG A 192 -3.61 14.26 -24.55
C ARG A 192 -3.25 13.85 -23.11
N ASN A 193 -3.92 12.84 -22.57
CA ASN A 193 -3.79 12.37 -21.20
C ASN A 193 -3.05 11.03 -21.08
N GLU A 194 -2.45 10.54 -22.17
CA GLU A 194 -1.75 9.24 -22.23
C GLU A 194 -0.70 9.07 -21.12
N CYS A 195 -0.01 10.14 -20.74
CA CYS A 195 0.96 10.11 -19.64
C CYS A 195 0.29 9.77 -18.29
N PHE A 196 -0.88 10.33 -18.00
CA PHE A 196 -1.63 10.03 -16.78
C PHE A 196 -2.24 8.62 -16.84
N LEU A 197 -2.74 8.21 -18.00
CA LEU A 197 -3.19 6.83 -18.21
C LEU A 197 -2.09 5.83 -17.88
N LYS A 198 -0.87 6.05 -18.40
CA LYS A 198 0.28 5.19 -18.12
C LYS A 198 0.66 5.19 -16.64
N MET A 199 0.69 6.35 -15.99
CA MET A 199 0.96 6.43 -14.54
C MET A 199 -0.10 5.67 -13.73
N PHE A 200 -1.37 5.73 -14.13
CA PHE A 200 -2.45 5.03 -13.43
C PHE A 200 -2.37 3.51 -13.64
N GLN A 201 -2.04 3.05 -14.84
CA GLN A 201 -1.79 1.63 -15.11
C GLN A 201 -0.63 1.10 -14.27
N LEU A 202 0.49 1.82 -14.22
CA LEU A 202 1.63 1.46 -13.37
C LEU A 202 1.26 1.48 -11.88
N SER A 203 0.46 2.46 -11.45
CA SER A 203 -0.06 2.53 -10.09
C SER A 203 -0.85 1.28 -9.71
N TYR A 204 -1.75 0.81 -10.57
CA TYR A 204 -2.50 -0.42 -10.34
C TYR A 204 -1.63 -1.67 -10.43
N SER A 205 -0.67 -1.74 -11.36
CA SER A 205 0.31 -2.83 -11.39
C SER A 205 1.08 -2.92 -10.07
N LEU A 206 1.52 -1.78 -9.52
CA LEU A 206 2.20 -1.74 -8.23
C LEU A 206 1.30 -2.26 -7.10
N LEU A 207 0.02 -1.87 -7.06
CA LEU A 207 -0.96 -2.37 -6.10
C LEU A 207 -1.17 -3.89 -6.25
N LEU A 208 -1.33 -4.37 -7.49
CA LEU A 208 -1.53 -5.78 -7.84
C LEU A 208 -0.37 -6.66 -7.36
N TYR A 209 0.88 -6.26 -7.62
CA TYR A 209 2.04 -7.03 -7.19
C TYR A 209 2.30 -6.91 -5.69
N SER A 210 2.02 -5.75 -5.09
CA SER A 210 2.22 -5.51 -3.65
C SER A 210 1.30 -6.35 -2.78
N GLN A 211 0.10 -6.71 -3.24
CA GLN A 211 -0.82 -7.55 -2.45
C GLN A 211 -0.53 -9.04 -2.54
N CYS A 212 0.17 -9.50 -3.58
CA CYS A 212 0.35 -10.91 -3.91
C CYS A 212 0.88 -11.71 -2.71
N GLY A 213 0.09 -12.69 -2.25
CA GLY A 213 0.45 -13.56 -1.14
C GLY A 213 0.58 -12.86 0.22
N TYR A 214 0.17 -11.60 0.36
CA TYR A 214 0.38 -10.83 1.59
C TYR A 214 -0.91 -10.21 2.15
N ARG A 215 -1.46 -10.91 3.15
CA ARG A 215 -2.74 -10.59 3.80
C ARG A 215 -2.88 -9.14 4.26
N LYS A 216 -1.84 -8.56 4.87
CA LYS A 216 -1.87 -7.18 5.38
C LYS A 216 -2.03 -6.15 4.25
N ASN A 217 -1.40 -6.39 3.09
CA ASN A 217 -1.58 -5.53 1.92
C ASN A 217 -2.96 -5.72 1.30
N GLN A 218 -3.49 -6.95 1.26
CA GLN A 218 -4.86 -7.21 0.82
C GLN A 218 -5.90 -6.47 1.67
N GLU A 219 -5.74 -6.46 3.00
CA GLU A 219 -6.61 -5.70 3.91
C GLU A 219 -6.53 -4.20 3.65
N PHE A 220 -5.32 -3.67 3.49
CA PHE A 220 -5.08 -2.26 3.17
C PHE A 220 -5.76 -1.85 1.84
N LEU A 221 -5.64 -2.66 0.79
CA LEU A 221 -6.32 -2.40 -0.49
C LEU A 221 -7.84 -2.54 -0.38
N ALA A 222 -8.34 -3.53 0.38
CA ALA A 222 -9.77 -3.76 0.55
C ALA A 222 -10.49 -2.55 1.17
N GLU A 223 -9.83 -1.82 2.06
CA GLU A 223 -10.35 -0.55 2.61
C GLU A 223 -10.49 0.57 1.58
N LYS A 224 -9.92 0.41 0.38
CA LYS A 224 -9.96 1.38 -0.72
C LYS A 224 -10.78 0.90 -1.91
N PHE A 225 -11.60 -0.13 -1.75
CA PHE A 225 -12.39 -0.70 -2.86
C PHE A 225 -13.39 0.27 -3.46
N ASP A 226 -14.03 1.13 -2.67
CA ASP A 226 -14.92 2.16 -3.21
C ASP A 226 -14.16 3.04 -4.24
N HIS A 227 -12.90 3.38 -3.95
CA HIS A 227 -12.04 4.13 -4.88
C HIS A 227 -11.60 3.28 -6.08
N ILE A 228 -11.23 2.01 -5.88
CA ILE A 228 -10.85 1.12 -7.00
C ILE A 228 -12.03 0.93 -7.96
N GLN A 229 -13.25 0.86 -7.43
CA GLN A 229 -14.48 0.66 -8.19
C GLN A 229 -14.74 1.81 -9.20
N GLU A 230 -14.42 3.06 -8.84
CA GLU A 230 -14.59 4.23 -9.71
C GLU A 230 -13.73 4.14 -10.99
N HIS A 231 -12.66 3.34 -10.98
CA HIS A 231 -11.70 3.19 -12.06
C HIS A 231 -11.89 1.93 -12.90
N ILE A 232 -12.88 1.11 -12.56
CA ILE A 232 -13.25 -0.06 -13.35
C ILE A 232 -13.85 0.37 -14.70
N GLY A 233 -13.43 -0.29 -15.77
CA GLY A 233 -13.90 -0.06 -17.14
C GLY A 233 -13.00 0.88 -17.94
N PHE A 234 -11.97 1.46 -17.33
CA PHE A 234 -11.07 2.43 -17.96
C PHE A 234 -9.70 1.86 -18.38
N ASN A 235 -9.56 0.53 -18.46
CA ASN A 235 -8.32 -0.15 -18.87
C ASN A 235 -7.11 0.19 -17.98
N LEU A 236 -7.35 0.25 -16.67
CA LEU A 236 -6.36 0.66 -15.67
C LEU A 236 -5.76 -0.50 -14.87
N LEU A 237 -6.24 -1.74 -15.05
CA LEU A 237 -5.96 -2.90 -14.18
C LEU A 237 -6.67 -2.86 -12.82
N ALA A 238 -7.74 -2.06 -12.70
CA ALA A 238 -8.51 -1.94 -11.47
C ALA A 238 -9.24 -3.26 -11.14
N GLU A 239 -9.75 -3.93 -12.16
CA GLU A 239 -10.49 -5.18 -12.07
C GLU A 239 -9.60 -6.34 -11.64
N GLU A 240 -8.47 -6.49 -12.31
CA GLU A 240 -7.42 -7.45 -12.01
C GLU A 240 -6.93 -7.25 -10.57
N THR A 241 -6.72 -6.00 -10.15
CA THR A 241 -6.28 -5.69 -8.77
C THR A 241 -7.35 -6.08 -7.76
N MET A 242 -8.61 -5.71 -7.99
CA MET A 242 -9.68 -5.97 -7.03
C MET A 242 -9.99 -7.47 -6.91
N THR A 243 -10.04 -8.18 -8.04
CA THR A 243 -10.26 -9.64 -8.08
C THR A 243 -9.10 -10.38 -7.42
N ALA A 244 -7.85 -9.99 -7.66
CA ALA A 244 -6.69 -10.60 -7.02
C ALA A 244 -6.71 -10.45 -5.49
N VAL A 245 -7.18 -9.31 -4.96
CA VAL A 245 -7.34 -9.11 -3.50
C VAL A 245 -8.45 -9.99 -2.92
N LEU A 246 -9.53 -10.19 -3.67
CA LEU A 246 -10.71 -10.95 -3.25
C LEU A 246 -10.59 -12.46 -3.44
N HIS A 247 -9.71 -12.90 -4.34
CA HIS A 247 -9.53 -14.30 -4.70
C HIS A 247 -9.25 -15.15 -3.45
N ASN A 248 -10.07 -16.19 -3.25
CA ASN A 248 -9.98 -17.13 -2.12
C ASN A 248 -10.00 -16.48 -0.71
N ASN A 249 -10.57 -15.28 -0.57
CA ASN A 249 -10.63 -14.54 0.69
C ASN A 249 -12.07 -14.23 1.14
N PRO A 250 -12.76 -15.20 1.79
CA PRO A 250 -14.19 -15.05 2.12
C PRO A 250 -14.44 -13.91 3.11
N LYS A 251 -13.50 -13.64 4.00
CA LYS A 251 -13.60 -12.54 4.98
C LYS A 251 -13.55 -11.17 4.30
N LEU A 252 -12.73 -11.01 3.27
CA LEU A 252 -12.71 -9.74 2.51
C LEU A 252 -13.95 -9.59 1.64
N LEU A 253 -14.37 -10.67 0.96
CA LEU A 253 -15.60 -10.69 0.18
C LEU A 253 -16.79 -10.26 1.04
N GLU A 254 -16.97 -10.88 2.20
CA GLU A 254 -18.11 -10.57 3.07
C GLU A 254 -18.07 -9.15 3.66
N LYS A 255 -16.88 -8.64 3.99
CA LYS A 255 -16.71 -7.36 4.66
C LYS A 255 -16.76 -6.17 3.69
N TYR A 256 -16.19 -6.30 2.50
CA TYR A 256 -15.96 -5.17 1.59
C TYR A 256 -16.79 -5.22 0.31
N VAL A 257 -17.24 -6.40 -0.16
CA VAL A 257 -18.13 -6.47 -1.33
C VAL A 257 -19.57 -6.20 -0.91
N LYS A 258 -20.14 -5.14 -1.48
CA LYS A 258 -21.51 -4.68 -1.24
C LYS A 258 -22.28 -4.58 -2.55
N ILE A 259 -23.60 -4.34 -2.46
CA ILE A 259 -24.50 -4.19 -3.62
C ILE A 259 -23.93 -3.25 -4.70
N PRO A 260 -23.45 -2.02 -4.38
CA PRO A 260 -22.94 -1.11 -5.42
C PRO A 260 -21.75 -1.65 -6.19
N HIS A 261 -20.91 -2.48 -5.55
CA HIS A 261 -19.76 -3.11 -6.21
C HIS A 261 -20.26 -4.11 -7.26
N VAL A 262 -21.23 -4.95 -6.90
CA VAL A 262 -21.81 -5.96 -7.79
C VAL A 262 -22.56 -5.31 -8.95
N GLU A 263 -23.36 -4.28 -8.68
CA GLU A 263 -24.11 -3.54 -9.70
C GLU A 263 -23.17 -2.96 -10.77
N ARG A 264 -22.05 -2.36 -10.35
CA ARG A 264 -21.07 -1.81 -11.29
C ARG A 264 -20.49 -2.88 -12.22
N PHE A 265 -20.12 -4.06 -11.70
CA PHE A 265 -19.65 -5.17 -12.55
C PHE A 265 -20.72 -5.64 -13.53
N VAL A 266 -21.99 -5.74 -13.09
CA VAL A 266 -23.10 -6.15 -13.96
C VAL A 266 -23.34 -5.12 -15.07
N GLU A 267 -23.31 -3.83 -14.77
CA GLU A 267 -23.37 -2.76 -15.77
C GLU A 267 -22.25 -2.89 -16.81
N LEU A 268 -21.03 -3.19 -16.37
CA LEU A 268 -19.90 -3.34 -17.27
C LEU A 268 -20.00 -4.58 -18.14
N VAL A 269 -20.52 -5.69 -17.63
CA VAL A 269 -20.81 -6.88 -18.45
C VAL A 269 -21.87 -6.56 -19.51
N ARG A 270 -22.89 -5.78 -19.16
CA ARG A 270 -23.96 -5.37 -20.10
C ARG A 270 -23.44 -4.40 -21.16
N ASN A 271 -22.67 -3.40 -20.75
CA ASN A 271 -22.15 -2.35 -21.63
C ASN A 271 -20.93 -2.79 -22.44
N ASN A 272 -20.17 -3.74 -21.91
CA ASN A 272 -18.91 -4.20 -22.48
C ASN A 272 -19.00 -5.71 -22.67
N ARG A 273 -19.37 -6.15 -23.88
CA ARG A 273 -19.51 -7.57 -24.28
C ARG A 273 -18.19 -8.37 -24.24
N CYS A 274 -17.13 -7.79 -23.69
CA CYS A 274 -15.86 -8.46 -23.46
C CYS A 274 -16.03 -9.45 -22.30
N GLY A 275 -15.94 -10.75 -22.59
CA GLY A 275 -16.16 -11.84 -21.62
C GLY A 275 -15.30 -11.79 -20.35
N LYS A 276 -14.24 -10.95 -20.32
CA LYS A 276 -13.37 -10.72 -19.16
C LYS A 276 -14.14 -10.34 -17.88
N PHE A 277 -15.17 -9.50 -17.97
CA PHE A 277 -15.93 -9.08 -16.79
C PHE A 277 -16.81 -10.20 -16.22
N LEU A 278 -17.19 -11.17 -17.07
CA LEU A 278 -17.93 -12.36 -16.64
C LEU A 278 -17.04 -13.30 -15.83
N PHE A 279 -15.74 -13.43 -16.19
CA PHE A 279 -14.78 -14.18 -15.39
C PHE A 279 -14.60 -13.58 -13.99
N TYR A 280 -14.58 -12.26 -13.87
CA TYR A 280 -14.51 -11.60 -12.56
C TYR A 280 -15.74 -11.88 -11.70
N LEU A 281 -16.95 -11.83 -12.27
CA LEU A 281 -18.16 -12.22 -11.55
C LEU A 281 -18.13 -13.70 -11.14
N ALA A 282 -17.64 -14.58 -12.01
CA ALA A 282 -17.49 -16.01 -11.71
C ALA A 282 -16.51 -16.25 -10.55
N ASP A 283 -15.39 -15.53 -10.53
CA ASP A 283 -14.39 -15.60 -9.45
C ASP A 283 -14.94 -15.12 -8.10
N LEU A 284 -15.88 -14.16 -8.11
CA LEU A 284 -16.56 -13.72 -6.88
C LEU A 284 -17.57 -14.76 -6.36
N CYS A 285 -18.15 -15.57 -7.26
CA CYS A 285 -19.12 -16.61 -6.94
C CYS A 285 -18.50 -17.85 -6.27
N VAL A 286 -17.19 -18.06 -6.41
CA VAL A 286 -16.48 -19.23 -5.89
C VAL A 286 -15.37 -18.79 -4.95
N CYS A 287 -15.36 -19.30 -3.73
CA CYS A 287 -14.30 -19.03 -2.77
C CYS A 287 -13.81 -20.36 -2.19
N ARG A 288 -12.52 -20.67 -2.35
CA ARG A 288 -11.88 -21.91 -1.87
C ARG A 288 -12.56 -23.19 -2.38
N GLY A 289 -13.04 -23.15 -3.63
CA GLY A 289 -13.76 -24.28 -4.25
C GLY A 289 -15.21 -24.44 -3.80
N GLU A 290 -15.73 -23.55 -2.94
CA GLU A 290 -17.12 -23.56 -2.50
C GLU A 290 -17.91 -22.37 -3.05
N ALA A 291 -19.22 -22.56 -3.22
CA ALA A 291 -20.14 -21.53 -3.66
C ALA A 291 -20.34 -20.44 -2.59
N ASN A 292 -20.08 -19.19 -2.94
CA ASN A 292 -20.40 -18.05 -2.08
C ASN A 292 -21.87 -17.65 -2.26
N LYS A 293 -22.77 -18.33 -1.53
CA LYS A 293 -24.23 -18.16 -1.66
C LYS A 293 -24.69 -16.70 -1.56
N LYS A 294 -24.12 -15.91 -0.64
CA LYS A 294 -24.46 -14.50 -0.45
C LYS A 294 -24.12 -13.66 -1.68
N ILE A 295 -22.92 -13.85 -2.24
CA ILE A 295 -22.50 -13.13 -3.45
C ILE A 295 -23.29 -13.60 -4.67
N GLN A 296 -23.55 -14.91 -4.79
CA GLN A 296 -24.39 -15.46 -5.85
C GLN A 296 -25.80 -14.90 -5.82
N GLU A 297 -26.42 -14.82 -4.64
CA GLU A 297 -27.74 -14.22 -4.46
C GLU A 297 -27.74 -12.73 -4.86
N LEU A 298 -26.73 -11.97 -4.45
CA LEU A 298 -26.56 -10.57 -4.85
C LEU A 298 -26.44 -10.42 -6.37
N ILE A 299 -25.59 -11.23 -7.01
CA ILE A 299 -25.40 -11.22 -8.47
C ILE A 299 -26.70 -11.60 -9.18
N CYS A 300 -27.36 -12.68 -8.76
CA CYS A 300 -28.65 -13.11 -9.33
C CYS A 300 -29.70 -11.99 -9.23
N ASN A 301 -29.82 -11.35 -8.07
CA ASN A 301 -30.76 -10.25 -7.88
C ASN A 301 -30.43 -9.03 -8.77
N CYS A 302 -29.16 -8.68 -8.96
CA CYS A 302 -28.75 -7.57 -9.83
C CYS A 302 -28.92 -7.90 -11.33
N VAL A 303 -28.62 -9.14 -11.75
CA VAL A 303 -28.70 -9.57 -13.14
C VAL A 303 -30.16 -9.74 -13.59
N LEU A 304 -31.01 -10.30 -12.73
CA LEU A 304 -32.41 -10.61 -13.02
C LEU A 304 -33.37 -9.44 -12.75
N ASN A 305 -32.94 -8.37 -12.07
CA ASN A 305 -33.78 -7.18 -11.90
C ASN A 305 -33.97 -6.45 -13.24
N GLU A 306 -35.21 -6.39 -13.72
CA GLU A 306 -35.62 -5.60 -14.90
C GLU A 306 -35.44 -4.08 -14.71
N LYS A 307 -35.24 -3.61 -13.47
CA LYS A 307 -35.17 -2.17 -13.13
C LYS A 307 -33.97 -1.40 -13.70
N ILE A 308 -32.96 -2.05 -14.25
CA ILE A 308 -31.77 -1.36 -14.80
C ILE A 308 -31.99 -0.92 -16.27
N GLU A 309 -33.15 -1.19 -16.87
CA GLU A 309 -33.53 -0.55 -18.15
C GLU A 309 -33.87 0.95 -18.02
N LYS A 310 -34.09 1.48 -16.80
CA LYS A 310 -34.62 2.85 -16.61
C LYS A 310 -33.61 3.98 -16.42
N TYR A 311 -32.30 3.70 -16.45
CA TYR A 311 -31.26 4.74 -16.27
C TYR A 311 -30.39 4.99 -17.52
N LEU A 312 -30.84 4.56 -18.70
CA LEU A 312 -30.14 4.79 -19.98
C LEU A 312 -31.09 5.36 -21.07
N CYS A 313 -31.92 6.32 -20.69
CA CYS A 313 -32.45 7.30 -21.65
C CYS A 313 -31.75 8.64 -21.46
#